data_AF-H1V8W5-F1
#
_entry.id   AF-H1V8W5-F1
#
_cell.length_a   1.000
_cell.length_b   1.000
_cell.length_c   1.000
_cell.angle_alpha   90.00
_cell.angle_beta   90.00
_cell.angle_gamma   90.00
#
_symmetry.space_group_name_H-M   'P 1'
#
loop_
_entity.id
_entity.type
_entity.pdbx_description
1 polymer ?
#
loop_
_entity_poly.entity_id
_entity_poly.type
_entity_poly.pdbx_seq_one_letter_code
_entity_poly.pdbx_strand_id
1 'polypeptide(L)'
;MENLNPYISQLDPQLHTFDRVRQQSAFLLTSVLAAAAKAFNPALHKKLREHAEDIHASDFRQGTKSVETAQAVMILTYWKESQDTRAWMLLGYVIRMGMELGWHRLAPYSHHHPPSASDLERRQARNIERTWFVLFVYDRSMSLQTGKPWMIERSEFVESIEAWCRDTMATPGDRFLGALVTLRLLSSEVFRLLGPRSSRVRARQLHNLESLLAIIKGRIEEWESRWLNMADKGESNIESAQ
;
A
#
# COMPACT_ATOMS: atom_id res chain seq x y z
N MET A 1 -16.11 -2.04 -4.20
CA MET A 1 -14.92 -2.85 -3.85
C MET A 1 -14.37 -3.57 -5.07
N GLU A 2 -15.21 -4.11 -5.96
CA GLU A 2 -14.76 -4.88 -7.13
C GLU A 2 -14.00 -4.07 -8.19
N ASN A 3 -14.35 -2.81 -8.42
CA ASN A 3 -13.78 -2.05 -9.55
C ASN A 3 -12.47 -1.31 -9.21
N LEU A 4 -12.41 -0.60 -8.10
CA LEU A 4 -11.25 0.28 -7.79
C LEU A 4 -10.26 -0.35 -6.80
N ASN A 5 -10.74 -1.18 -5.88
CA ASN A 5 -9.88 -1.76 -4.84
C ASN A 5 -8.80 -2.72 -5.38
N PRO A 6 -9.00 -3.50 -6.47
CA PRO A 6 -7.94 -4.35 -7.01
C PRO A 6 -6.67 -3.61 -7.40
N TYR A 7 -6.75 -2.32 -7.74
CA TYR A 7 -5.60 -1.50 -8.12
C TYR A 7 -4.78 -1.00 -6.93
N ILE A 8 -5.37 -0.92 -5.74
CA ILE A 8 -4.73 -0.37 -4.53
C ILE A 8 -4.54 -1.42 -3.42
N SER A 9 -5.26 -2.55 -3.48
CA SER A 9 -5.24 -3.65 -2.50
C SER A 9 -5.36 -3.19 -1.04
N GLN A 10 -6.14 -2.14 -0.80
CA GLN A 10 -6.15 -1.46 0.51
C GLN A 10 -7.27 -1.97 1.43
N LEU A 11 -8.47 -2.15 0.89
CA LEU A 11 -9.66 -2.40 1.70
C LEU A 11 -10.03 -3.89 1.68
N ASP A 12 -10.21 -4.50 2.85
CA ASP A 12 -10.76 -5.86 2.98
C ASP A 12 -12.29 -5.86 2.75
N PRO A 13 -12.84 -6.57 1.75
CA PRO A 13 -14.28 -6.61 1.48
C PRO A 13 -15.14 -7.16 2.61
N GLN A 14 -14.61 -8.02 3.46
CA GLN A 14 -15.35 -8.57 4.60
C GLN A 14 -15.40 -7.58 5.78
N LEU A 15 -14.41 -6.68 5.88
CA LEU A 15 -14.34 -5.67 6.94
C LEU A 15 -14.96 -4.34 6.51
N HIS A 16 -14.71 -3.90 5.28
CA HIS A 16 -15.11 -2.60 4.74
C HIS A 16 -16.41 -2.72 3.94
N THR A 17 -17.46 -3.20 4.59
CA THR A 17 -18.81 -3.15 4.05
C THR A 17 -19.37 -1.73 4.14
N PHE A 18 -20.36 -1.40 3.32
CA PHE A 18 -20.96 -0.06 3.32
C PHE A 18 -21.44 0.37 4.71
N ASP A 19 -22.19 -0.50 5.41
CA ASP A 19 -22.72 -0.19 6.74
C ASP A 19 -21.63 0.00 7.79
N ARG A 20 -20.60 -0.85 7.77
CA ARG A 20 -19.49 -0.73 8.73
C ARG A 20 -18.71 0.56 8.52
N VAL A 21 -18.30 0.85 7.28
CA VAL A 21 -17.54 2.07 6.98
C VAL A 21 -18.37 3.31 7.29
N ARG A 22 -19.67 3.30 6.97
CA ARG A 22 -20.60 4.40 7.28
C ARG A 22 -20.71 4.68 8.79
N GLN A 23 -20.69 3.64 9.62
CA GLN A 23 -20.76 3.78 11.08
C GLN A 23 -19.40 4.16 11.70
N GLN A 24 -18.30 3.70 11.12
CA GLN A 24 -16.96 3.85 11.70
C GLN A 24 -16.24 5.14 11.29
N SER A 25 -16.38 5.57 10.03
CA SER A 25 -15.65 6.73 9.53
C SER A 25 -16.38 7.40 8.36
N ALA A 26 -16.96 8.57 8.64
CA ALA A 26 -17.51 9.45 7.61
C ALA A 26 -16.44 9.85 6.60
N PHE A 27 -15.20 10.06 7.04
CA PHE A 27 -14.11 10.45 6.16
C PHE A 27 -13.74 9.35 5.15
N LEU A 28 -13.59 8.11 5.63
CA LEU A 28 -13.31 6.97 4.75
C LEU A 28 -14.45 6.71 3.79
N LEU A 29 -15.70 6.76 4.27
CA LEU A 29 -16.87 6.61 3.41
C LEU A 29 -16.87 7.65 2.29
N THR A 30 -16.77 8.94 2.64
CA THR A 30 -16.79 10.02 1.65
C THR A 30 -15.63 9.92 0.67
N SER A 31 -14.44 9.51 1.12
CA SER A 31 -13.28 9.31 0.26
C SER A 31 -13.48 8.17 -0.74
N VAL A 32 -14.05 7.05 -0.30
CA VAL A 32 -14.42 5.92 -1.18
C VAL A 32 -15.48 6.37 -2.20
N LEU A 33 -16.50 7.10 -1.77
CA LEU A 33 -17.54 7.63 -2.65
C LEU A 33 -16.97 8.63 -3.66
N ALA A 34 -16.06 9.52 -3.25
CA ALA A 34 -15.40 10.48 -4.14
C ALA A 34 -14.58 9.75 -5.23
N ALA A 35 -13.80 8.73 -4.85
CA ALA A 35 -13.04 7.91 -5.79
C ALA A 35 -13.96 7.17 -6.77
N ALA A 36 -15.02 6.53 -6.27
CA ALA A 36 -16.00 5.84 -7.12
C ALA A 36 -16.73 6.81 -8.07
N ALA A 37 -17.16 7.97 -7.57
CA ALA A 37 -17.84 8.99 -8.37
C ALA A 37 -16.94 9.50 -9.50
N LYS A 38 -15.61 9.54 -9.33
CA LYS A 38 -14.69 9.93 -10.41
C LYS A 38 -14.86 9.07 -11.66
N ALA A 39 -15.08 7.77 -11.50
CA ALA A 39 -15.24 6.82 -12.60
C ALA A 39 -16.69 6.64 -13.04
N PHE A 40 -17.64 6.60 -12.09
CA PHE A 40 -19.01 6.13 -12.35
C PHE A 40 -20.08 7.22 -12.23
N ASN A 41 -19.78 8.35 -11.59
CA ASN A 41 -20.70 9.47 -11.48
C ASN A 41 -19.95 10.81 -11.38
N PRO A 42 -19.34 11.28 -12.49
CA PRO A 42 -18.44 12.45 -12.45
C PRO A 42 -19.11 13.74 -11.98
N ALA A 43 -20.43 13.84 -12.12
CA ALA A 43 -21.22 14.99 -11.65
C ALA A 43 -21.17 15.17 -10.11
N LEU A 44 -21.01 14.09 -9.35
CA LEU A 44 -20.88 14.14 -7.89
C LEU A 44 -19.44 14.21 -7.41
N HIS A 45 -18.46 13.85 -8.26
CA HIS A 45 -17.06 13.71 -7.86
C HIS A 45 -16.51 14.96 -7.18
N LYS A 46 -16.69 16.14 -7.80
CA LYS A 46 -16.19 17.40 -7.25
C LYS A 46 -16.73 17.69 -5.85
N LYS A 47 -18.06 17.60 -5.68
CA LYS A 47 -18.72 17.86 -4.38
C LYS A 47 -18.28 16.87 -3.30
N LEU A 48 -18.18 15.59 -3.63
CA LEU A 48 -17.73 14.56 -2.70
C LEU A 48 -16.26 14.74 -2.32
N ARG A 49 -15.40 15.12 -3.28
CA ARG A 49 -13.99 15.42 -3.02
C ARG A 49 -13.84 16.63 -2.11
N GLU A 50 -14.51 17.74 -2.41
CA GLU A 50 -14.51 18.95 -1.57
C GLU A 50 -14.97 18.62 -0.14
N HIS A 51 -16.06 17.84 0.01
CA HIS A 51 -16.52 17.41 1.32
C HIS A 51 -15.51 16.51 2.06
N ALA A 52 -14.84 15.60 1.36
CA ALA A 52 -13.77 14.79 1.97
C ALA A 52 -12.57 15.66 2.41
N GLU A 53 -12.21 16.67 1.62
CA GLU A 53 -11.13 17.61 1.96
C GLU A 53 -11.50 18.47 3.19
N ASP A 54 -12.76 18.88 3.34
CA ASP A 54 -13.25 19.58 4.52
C ASP A 54 -13.19 18.72 5.78
N ILE A 55 -13.61 17.44 5.70
CA ILE A 55 -13.51 16.50 6.81
C ILE A 55 -12.04 16.27 7.18
N HIS A 56 -11.16 16.08 6.19
CA HIS A 56 -9.72 15.93 6.41
C HIS A 56 -9.11 17.15 7.12
N ALA A 57 -9.48 18.36 6.72
CA ALA A 57 -9.00 19.58 7.36
C ALA A 57 -9.46 19.69 8.82
N SER A 58 -10.69 19.23 9.11
CA SER A 58 -11.21 19.14 10.48
C SER A 58 -10.46 18.09 11.30
N ASP A 59 -10.29 16.87 10.78
CA ASP A 59 -9.55 15.78 11.44
C ASP A 59 -8.10 16.19 11.74
N PHE A 60 -7.44 16.83 10.77
CA PHE A 60 -6.08 17.34 10.94
C PHE A 60 -6.01 18.36 12.08
N ARG A 61 -6.96 19.31 12.14
CA ARG A 61 -7.02 20.32 13.20
C ARG A 61 -7.25 19.70 14.59
N GLN A 62 -8.04 18.64 14.66
CA GLN A 62 -8.34 17.92 15.91
C GLN A 62 -7.24 16.93 16.31
N GLY A 63 -6.34 16.58 15.39
CA GLY A 63 -5.31 15.57 15.62
C GLY A 63 -5.85 14.15 15.62
N THR A 64 -6.97 13.89 14.94
CA THR A 64 -7.59 12.56 14.79
C THR A 64 -6.63 11.62 14.06
N LYS A 65 -6.42 10.43 14.63
CA LYS A 65 -5.54 9.38 14.06
C LYS A 65 -6.23 8.05 14.13
N SER A 66 -6.46 7.43 12.98
CA SER A 66 -6.97 6.06 12.89
C SER A 66 -6.53 5.40 11.59
N VAL A 67 -6.73 4.09 11.49
CA VAL A 67 -6.50 3.35 10.24
C VAL A 67 -7.42 3.86 9.13
N GLU A 68 -8.66 4.21 9.45
CA GLU A 68 -9.63 4.76 8.50
C GLU A 68 -9.21 6.13 7.98
N THR A 69 -8.70 7.02 8.85
CA THR A 69 -8.16 8.33 8.42
C THR A 69 -6.96 8.15 7.48
N ALA A 70 -6.04 7.24 7.80
CA ALA A 70 -4.90 6.92 6.93
C ALA A 70 -5.36 6.41 5.56
N GLN A 71 -6.26 5.43 5.56
CA GLN A 71 -6.84 4.83 4.35
C GLN A 71 -7.60 5.83 3.49
N ALA A 72 -8.34 6.76 4.11
CA ALA A 72 -9.08 7.81 3.43
C ALA A 72 -8.15 8.77 2.69
N VAL A 73 -7.10 9.27 3.35
CA VAL A 73 -6.10 10.12 2.72
C VAL A 73 -5.40 9.40 1.57
N MET A 74 -5.02 8.13 1.77
CA MET A 74 -4.40 7.31 0.72
C MET A 74 -5.31 7.22 -0.52
N ILE A 75 -6.60 6.93 -0.35
CA ILE A 75 -7.58 6.88 -1.44
C ILE A 75 -7.65 8.21 -2.20
N LEU A 76 -7.73 9.35 -1.49
CA LEU A 76 -7.79 10.67 -2.12
C LEU A 76 -6.51 10.99 -2.91
N THR A 77 -5.36 10.49 -2.46
CA THR A 77 -4.08 10.68 -3.16
C THR A 77 -3.88 9.73 -4.34
N TYR A 78 -4.37 8.48 -4.26
CA TYR A 78 -4.36 7.54 -5.37
C TYR A 78 -5.24 8.03 -6.52
N TRP A 79 -6.42 8.54 -6.20
CA TRP A 79 -7.39 9.08 -7.16
C TRP A 79 -7.37 10.61 -7.19
N LYS A 80 -6.17 11.20 -7.07
CA LYS A 80 -5.99 12.65 -7.09
C LYS A 80 -6.27 13.25 -8.47
N GLU A 81 -6.55 14.55 -8.49
CA GLU A 81 -6.52 15.30 -9.74
C GLU A 81 -5.10 15.48 -10.26
N SER A 82 -4.94 15.66 -11.57
CA SER A 82 -3.62 15.84 -12.19
C SER A 82 -2.91 17.08 -11.63
N GLN A 83 -3.65 18.17 -11.39
CA GLN A 83 -3.15 19.41 -10.77
C GLN A 83 -2.86 19.31 -9.27
N ASP A 84 -3.28 18.23 -8.59
CA ASP A 84 -3.03 18.09 -7.16
C ASP A 84 -1.58 17.68 -6.90
N THR A 85 -0.78 18.60 -6.36
CA THR A 85 0.64 18.42 -6.05
C THR A 85 0.90 17.97 -4.61
N ARG A 86 -0.17 17.78 -3.80
CA ARG A 86 -0.06 17.54 -2.35
C ARG A 86 0.25 16.09 -1.99
N ALA A 87 0.21 15.17 -2.95
CA ALA A 87 0.31 13.72 -2.71
C ALA A 87 1.52 13.30 -1.85
N TRP A 88 2.73 13.82 -2.14
CA TRP A 88 3.91 13.46 -1.35
C TRP A 88 3.85 13.99 0.09
N MET A 89 3.30 15.20 0.30
CA MET A 89 3.13 15.77 1.64
C MET A 89 2.08 15.00 2.45
N LEU A 90 0.94 14.69 1.83
CA LEU A 90 -0.14 13.90 2.44
C LEU A 90 0.33 12.48 2.77
N LEU A 91 1.11 11.86 1.88
CA LEU A 91 1.72 10.56 2.16
C LEU A 91 2.65 10.63 3.38
N GLY A 92 3.52 11.64 3.47
CA GLY A 92 4.37 11.83 4.64
C GLY A 92 3.59 12.13 5.93
N TYR A 93 2.43 12.79 5.84
CA TYR A 93 1.52 12.97 6.96
C TYR A 93 0.97 11.62 7.46
N VAL A 94 0.47 10.79 6.56
CA VAL A 94 -0.10 9.47 6.91
C VAL A 94 0.97 8.51 7.43
N ILE A 95 2.19 8.55 6.88
CA ILE A 95 3.30 7.72 7.39
C ILE A 95 3.63 8.09 8.84
N ARG A 96 3.70 9.38 9.17
CA ARG A 96 3.91 9.85 10.55
C ARG A 96 2.75 9.49 11.47
N MET A 97 1.51 9.55 10.99
CA MET A 97 0.34 9.04 11.72
C MET A 97 0.51 7.55 12.04
N GLY A 98 0.90 6.73 11.06
CA GLY A 98 1.18 5.31 11.28
C GLY A 98 2.32 5.07 12.27
N MET A 99 3.35 5.93 12.27
CA MET A 99 4.42 5.87 13.26
C MET A 99 3.92 6.18 14.67
N GLU A 100 3.08 7.21 14.86
CA GLU A 100 2.44 7.51 16.15
C GLU A 100 1.55 6.35 16.64
N LEU A 101 0.82 5.70 15.72
CA LEU A 101 0.02 4.52 16.01
C LEU A 101 0.85 3.23 16.20
N GLY A 102 2.19 3.33 16.10
CA GLY A 102 3.11 2.23 16.40
C GLY A 102 3.34 1.23 15.26
N TRP A 103 2.90 1.51 14.04
CA TRP A 103 2.96 0.55 12.92
C TRP A 103 4.39 0.25 12.45
N HIS A 104 5.32 1.18 12.69
CA HIS A 104 6.76 0.96 12.46
C HIS A 104 7.40 -0.09 13.38
N ARG A 105 6.69 -0.54 14.42
CA ARG A 105 7.13 -1.57 15.37
C ARG A 105 6.36 -2.89 15.24
N LEU A 106 5.61 -3.08 14.14
CA LEU A 106 4.96 -4.36 13.88
C LEU A 106 6.01 -5.48 13.85
N ALA A 107 5.71 -6.58 14.53
CA ALA A 107 6.56 -7.76 14.60
C ALA A 107 6.52 -8.54 13.27
N PRO A 108 7.52 -9.39 12.96
CA PRO A 108 7.45 -10.31 11.83
C PRO A 108 6.14 -11.09 11.83
N TYR A 109 5.50 -11.22 10.67
CA TYR A 109 4.23 -11.93 10.56
C TYR A 109 4.40 -13.41 10.92
N SER A 110 3.45 -13.92 11.71
CA SER A 110 3.37 -15.31 12.11
C SER A 110 1.95 -15.83 11.95
N HIS A 111 1.81 -17.09 11.54
CA HIS A 111 0.51 -17.77 11.48
C HIS A 111 -0.01 -18.15 12.89
N HIS A 112 0.81 -17.99 13.93
CA HIS A 112 0.41 -18.25 15.30
C HIS A 112 -0.39 -17.08 15.86
N HIS A 113 -1.72 -17.22 15.80
CA HIS A 113 -2.65 -16.28 16.40
C HIS A 113 -3.04 -16.72 17.82
N PRO A 114 -3.32 -15.78 18.74
CA PRO A 114 -3.87 -16.12 20.04
C PRO A 114 -5.15 -16.97 19.87
N PRO A 115 -5.30 -18.11 20.56
CA PRO A 115 -6.48 -18.97 20.41
C PRO A 115 -7.81 -18.26 20.74
N SER A 116 -7.73 -17.17 21.51
CA SER A 116 -8.88 -16.39 21.97
C SER A 116 -9.31 -15.27 21.02
N ALA A 117 -8.54 -14.96 19.97
CA ALA A 117 -8.86 -13.85 19.08
C ALA A 117 -9.99 -14.24 18.13
N SER A 118 -11.07 -13.45 18.14
CA SER A 118 -12.16 -13.59 17.18
C SER A 118 -11.69 -13.31 15.76
N ASP A 119 -12.38 -13.86 14.76
CA ASP A 119 -12.08 -13.56 13.35
C ASP A 119 -12.16 -12.07 13.04
N LEU A 120 -13.05 -11.32 13.72
CA LEU A 120 -13.14 -9.88 13.55
C LEU A 120 -11.88 -9.16 14.03
N GLU A 121 -11.37 -9.49 15.21
CA GLU A 121 -10.14 -8.90 15.76
C GLU A 121 -8.95 -9.23 14.87
N ARG A 122 -8.88 -10.46 14.36
CA ARG A 122 -7.83 -10.87 13.40
C ARG A 122 -7.91 -10.08 12.10
N ARG A 123 -9.11 -9.82 11.56
CA ARG A 123 -9.28 -8.94 10.38
C ARG A 123 -8.88 -7.50 10.66
N GLN A 124 -9.20 -6.98 11.84
CA GLN A 124 -8.81 -5.62 12.24
C GLN A 124 -7.29 -5.48 12.37
N ALA A 125 -6.61 -6.46 12.97
CA ALA A 125 -5.14 -6.50 13.01
C ALA A 125 -4.54 -6.53 11.60
N ARG A 126 -5.05 -7.43 10.73
CA ARG A 126 -4.65 -7.49 9.33
C ARG A 126 -4.95 -6.20 8.55
N ASN A 127 -5.96 -5.42 8.94
CA ASN A 127 -6.26 -4.14 8.32
C ASN A 127 -5.14 -3.12 8.56
N ILE A 128 -4.60 -3.08 9.77
CA ILE A 128 -3.46 -2.22 10.13
C ILE A 128 -2.22 -2.66 9.35
N GLU A 129 -1.92 -3.96 9.39
CA GLU A 129 -0.81 -4.58 8.66
C GLU A 129 -0.86 -4.27 7.16
N ARG A 130 -2.02 -4.50 6.53
CA ARG A 130 -2.26 -4.21 5.12
C ARG A 130 -2.03 -2.74 4.80
N THR A 131 -2.58 -1.84 5.62
CA THR A 131 -2.41 -0.40 5.43
C THR A 131 -0.94 0.00 5.47
N TRP A 132 -0.15 -0.61 6.36
CA TRP A 132 1.29 -0.36 6.42
C TRP A 132 2.04 -0.89 5.19
N PHE A 133 1.71 -2.09 4.70
CA PHE A 133 2.28 -2.63 3.46
C PHE A 133 1.94 -1.76 2.24
N VAL A 134 0.69 -1.30 2.11
CA VAL A 134 0.28 -0.41 1.01
C VAL A 134 1.04 0.92 1.11
N LEU A 135 1.18 1.50 2.31
CA LEU A 135 1.98 2.71 2.53
C LEU A 135 3.44 2.51 2.14
N PHE A 136 4.05 1.36 2.48
CA PHE A 136 5.42 1.02 2.09
C PHE A 136 5.58 1.01 0.57
N VAL A 137 4.64 0.36 -0.15
CA VAL A 137 4.65 0.34 -1.62
C VAL A 137 4.47 1.75 -2.18
N TYR A 138 3.55 2.53 -1.60
CA TYR A 138 3.25 3.87 -2.08
C TYR A 138 4.43 4.82 -1.88
N ASP A 139 5.06 4.80 -0.71
CA ASP A 139 6.23 5.61 -0.35
C ASP A 139 7.41 5.36 -1.30
N ARG A 140 7.74 4.08 -1.55
CA ARG A 140 8.78 3.71 -2.52
C ARG A 140 8.41 4.09 -3.96
N SER A 141 7.15 3.95 -4.34
CA SER A 141 6.68 4.31 -5.69
C SER A 141 6.76 5.83 -5.92
N MET A 142 6.34 6.63 -4.93
CA MET A 142 6.43 8.07 -4.97
C MET A 142 7.88 8.54 -5.00
N SER A 143 8.76 7.91 -4.21
CA SER A 143 10.19 8.19 -4.23
C SER A 143 10.79 7.92 -5.62
N LEU A 144 10.50 6.76 -6.22
CA LEU A 144 10.92 6.40 -7.58
C LEU A 144 10.43 7.41 -8.63
N GLN A 145 9.16 7.84 -8.56
CA GLN A 145 8.58 8.76 -9.55
C GLN A 145 9.10 10.19 -9.43
N THR A 146 9.44 10.65 -8.23
CA THR A 146 9.71 12.07 -7.96
C THR A 146 11.16 12.36 -7.58
N GLY A 147 11.98 11.34 -7.35
CA GLY A 147 13.33 11.46 -6.82
C GLY A 147 13.41 11.93 -5.35
N LYS A 148 12.27 12.09 -4.67
CA LYS A 148 12.21 12.47 -3.25
C LYS A 148 12.58 11.28 -2.36
N PRO A 149 13.08 11.48 -1.13
CA PRO A 149 13.36 10.36 -0.23
C PRO A 149 12.07 9.64 0.19
N TRP A 150 12.19 8.33 0.43
CA TRP A 150 11.19 7.53 1.13
C TRP A 150 11.33 7.71 2.65
N MET A 151 10.29 7.39 3.41
CA MET A 151 10.19 7.57 4.86
C MET A 151 10.05 6.26 5.65
N ILE A 152 9.52 5.20 5.02
CA ILE A 152 9.36 3.89 5.67
C ILE A 152 10.64 3.07 5.49
N GLU A 153 11.24 2.74 6.64
CA GLU A 153 12.39 1.85 6.70
C GLU A 153 12.02 0.40 6.42
N ARG A 154 13.00 -0.36 5.90
CA ARG A 154 12.87 -1.81 5.76
C ARG A 154 12.87 -2.44 7.16
N SER A 155 11.92 -3.34 7.41
CA SER A 155 11.75 -4.03 8.69
C SER A 155 11.47 -5.51 8.46
N GLU A 156 11.68 -6.34 9.49
CA GLU A 156 11.39 -7.78 9.43
C GLU A 156 9.90 -8.06 9.15
N PHE A 157 8.99 -7.19 9.62
CA PHE A 157 7.58 -7.25 9.24
C PHE A 157 7.38 -7.08 7.74
N VAL A 158 8.02 -6.07 7.13
CA VAL A 158 7.93 -5.84 5.68
C VAL A 158 8.50 -7.04 4.89
N GLU A 159 9.56 -7.67 5.40
CA GLU A 159 10.17 -8.86 4.80
C GLU A 159 9.31 -10.12 4.93
N SER A 160 8.46 -10.21 5.96
CA SER A 160 7.56 -11.34 6.19
C SER A 160 6.30 -11.34 5.30
N ILE A 161 6.21 -10.45 4.30
CA ILE A 161 5.04 -10.28 3.44
C ILE A 161 4.57 -11.58 2.77
N GLU A 162 5.49 -12.47 2.38
CA GLU A 162 5.11 -13.72 1.71
C GLU A 162 4.30 -14.64 2.63
N ALA A 163 4.65 -14.71 3.92
CA ALA A 163 3.88 -15.44 4.92
C ALA A 163 2.52 -14.76 5.14
N TRP A 164 2.51 -13.42 5.23
CA TRP A 164 1.28 -12.64 5.39
C TRP A 164 0.26 -12.86 4.26
N CYS A 165 0.73 -12.98 3.01
CA CYS A 165 -0.10 -13.23 1.82
C CYS A 165 -0.65 -14.67 1.73
N ARG A 166 -0.05 -15.62 2.46
CA ARG A 166 -0.45 -17.04 2.46
C ARG A 166 -1.39 -17.39 3.60
N ASP A 167 -1.71 -16.42 4.46
CA ASP A 167 -2.65 -16.63 5.55
C ASP A 167 -4.05 -17.00 5.04
N THR A 168 -4.79 -17.79 5.82
CA THR A 168 -6.14 -18.22 5.46
C THR A 168 -7.13 -17.06 5.39
N MET A 169 -6.85 -15.93 6.06
CA MET A 169 -7.66 -14.72 6.00
C MET A 169 -7.29 -13.78 4.85
N ALA A 170 -6.28 -14.12 4.05
CA ALA A 170 -5.79 -13.28 2.96
C ALA A 170 -6.87 -13.10 1.89
N THR A 171 -6.98 -11.87 1.39
CA THR A 171 -7.87 -11.56 0.25
C THR A 171 -7.12 -11.74 -1.08
N PRO A 172 -7.81 -11.86 -2.23
CA PRO A 172 -7.13 -11.93 -3.53
C PRO A 172 -6.16 -10.75 -3.76
N GLY A 173 -6.53 -9.55 -3.31
CA GLY A 173 -5.69 -8.35 -3.40
C GLY A 173 -4.39 -8.42 -2.57
N ASP A 174 -4.37 -9.23 -1.51
CA ASP A 174 -3.20 -9.37 -0.64
C ASP A 174 -2.02 -10.03 -1.39
N ARG A 175 -2.29 -10.94 -2.33
CA ARG A 175 -1.24 -11.56 -3.16
C ARG A 175 -0.60 -10.54 -4.09
N PHE A 176 -1.41 -9.73 -4.76
CA PHE A 176 -0.92 -8.64 -5.61
C PHE A 176 -0.10 -7.62 -4.80
N LEU A 177 -0.56 -7.27 -3.59
CA LEU A 177 0.21 -6.43 -2.67
C LEU A 177 1.56 -7.06 -2.32
N GLY A 178 1.60 -8.37 -2.06
CA GLY A 178 2.85 -9.10 -1.81
C GLY A 178 3.84 -9.03 -2.96
N ALA A 179 3.34 -9.14 -4.20
CA ALA A 179 4.14 -8.94 -5.39
C ALA A 179 4.75 -7.54 -5.42
N LEU A 180 3.94 -6.50 -5.19
CA LEU A 180 4.42 -5.12 -5.19
C LEU A 180 5.43 -4.84 -4.07
N VAL A 181 5.20 -5.34 -2.84
CA VAL A 181 6.14 -5.18 -1.73
C VAL A 181 7.49 -5.82 -2.06
N THR A 182 7.48 -7.07 -2.54
CA THR A 182 8.72 -7.78 -2.91
C THR A 182 9.45 -7.07 -4.05
N LEU A 183 8.75 -6.57 -5.06
CA LEU A 183 9.34 -5.76 -6.14
C LEU A 183 9.98 -4.48 -5.61
N ARG A 184 9.33 -3.79 -4.67
CA ARG A 184 9.89 -2.57 -4.06
C ARG A 184 11.09 -2.86 -3.17
N LEU A 185 11.12 -3.99 -2.46
CA LEU A 185 12.30 -4.45 -1.74
C LEU A 185 13.48 -4.70 -2.69
N LEU A 186 13.25 -5.37 -3.82
CA LEU A 186 14.27 -5.60 -4.87
C LEU A 186 14.79 -4.28 -5.46
N SER A 187 13.88 -3.38 -5.83
CA SER A 187 14.23 -2.14 -6.54
C SER A 187 14.95 -1.11 -5.67
N SER A 188 14.78 -1.18 -4.34
CA SER A 188 15.39 -0.21 -3.43
C SER A 188 16.91 -0.34 -3.34
N GLU A 189 17.45 -1.53 -3.63
CA GLU A 189 18.89 -1.77 -3.69
C GLU A 189 19.54 -0.96 -4.84
N VAL A 190 18.84 -0.85 -5.98
CA VAL A 190 19.27 -0.04 -7.13
C VAL A 190 19.41 1.43 -6.75
N PHE A 191 18.44 1.98 -6.02
CA PHE A 191 18.43 3.39 -5.64
C PHE A 191 19.56 3.77 -4.69
N ARG A 192 19.93 2.86 -3.77
CA ARG A 192 21.10 3.10 -2.90
C ARG A 192 22.39 3.26 -3.71
N LEU A 193 22.49 2.58 -4.85
CA LEU A 193 23.67 2.59 -5.73
C LEU A 193 23.66 3.79 -6.69
N LEU A 194 22.50 4.14 -7.24
CA LEU A 194 22.34 5.22 -8.24
C LEU A 194 22.08 6.61 -7.64
N GLY A 195 21.88 6.73 -6.33
CA GLY A 195 21.54 7.99 -5.68
C GLY A 195 22.61 9.09 -5.84
N PRO A 196 22.24 10.39 -5.79
CA PRO A 196 23.13 11.53 -6.07
C PRO A 196 24.42 11.59 -5.21
N ARG A 197 24.47 10.86 -4.11
CA ARG A 197 25.62 10.76 -3.20
C ARG A 197 26.71 9.78 -3.66
N SER A 198 26.53 9.01 -4.73
CA SER A 198 27.57 8.09 -5.26
C SER A 198 28.63 8.79 -6.13
N SER A 199 28.54 10.11 -6.29
CA SER A 199 29.39 10.91 -7.18
C SER A 199 30.91 10.94 -6.85
N ARG A 200 31.37 10.31 -5.76
CA ARG A 200 32.78 10.31 -5.34
C ARG A 200 33.63 9.11 -5.80
N VAL A 201 33.06 8.06 -6.41
CA VAL A 201 33.82 6.83 -6.76
C VAL A 201 33.55 6.38 -8.21
N ARG A 202 33.74 7.28 -9.19
CA ARG A 202 33.16 7.15 -10.53
C ARG A 202 33.89 6.25 -11.56
N ALA A 203 35.04 5.64 -11.28
CA ALA A 203 35.77 4.85 -12.29
C ALA A 203 35.84 3.34 -12.01
N ARG A 204 36.17 2.92 -10.78
CA ARG A 204 36.21 1.48 -10.39
C ARG A 204 34.82 0.85 -10.17
N GLN A 205 33.77 1.66 -10.01
CA GLN A 205 32.41 1.18 -9.73
C GLN A 205 31.58 0.88 -10.99
N LEU A 206 32.02 1.29 -12.19
CA LEU A 206 31.21 1.09 -13.41
C LEU A 206 31.04 -0.39 -13.77
N HIS A 207 32.13 -1.17 -13.72
CA HIS A 207 32.07 -2.63 -13.88
C HIS A 207 31.18 -3.29 -12.81
N ASN A 208 31.34 -2.87 -11.55
CA ASN A 208 30.51 -3.37 -10.45
C ASN A 208 29.03 -2.98 -10.64
N LEU A 209 28.77 -1.82 -11.23
CA LEU A 209 27.41 -1.35 -11.50
C LEU A 209 26.76 -2.17 -12.60
N GLU A 210 27.46 -2.48 -13.69
CA GLU A 210 26.95 -3.36 -14.74
C GLU A 210 26.64 -4.77 -14.22
N SER A 211 27.53 -5.37 -13.42
CA SER A 211 27.26 -6.67 -12.81
C SER A 211 26.10 -6.62 -11.82
N LEU A 212 25.97 -5.55 -11.02
CA LEU A 212 24.85 -5.38 -10.09
C LEU A 212 23.53 -5.16 -10.84
N LEU A 213 23.53 -4.38 -11.92
CA LEU A 213 22.37 -4.20 -12.78
C LEU A 213 21.96 -5.53 -13.44
N ALA A 214 22.91 -6.35 -13.88
CA ALA A 214 22.63 -7.68 -14.41
C ALA A 214 22.01 -8.61 -13.36
N ILE A 215 22.54 -8.62 -12.13
CA ILE A 215 21.97 -9.39 -11.01
C ILE A 215 20.55 -8.92 -10.70
N ILE A 216 20.32 -7.61 -10.62
CA ILE A 216 19.00 -7.05 -10.32
C ILE A 216 18.02 -7.38 -11.44
N LYS A 217 18.45 -7.26 -12.71
CA LYS A 217 17.63 -7.64 -13.86
C LYS A 217 17.20 -9.10 -13.75
N GLY A 218 18.13 -10.03 -13.50
CA GLY A 218 17.80 -11.44 -13.32
C GLY A 218 16.82 -11.68 -12.17
N ARG A 219 16.96 -10.97 -11.05
CA ARG A 219 16.00 -11.04 -9.93
C ARG A 219 14.62 -10.49 -10.26
N ILE A 220 14.54 -9.45 -11.09
CA ILE A 220 13.26 -8.90 -11.58
C ILE A 220 12.60 -9.89 -12.54
N GLU A 221 13.36 -10.50 -13.46
CA GLU A 221 12.85 -11.53 -14.38
C GLU A 221 12.36 -12.78 -13.63
N GLU A 222 13.10 -13.22 -12.61
CA GLU A 222 12.67 -14.31 -11.72
C GLU A 222 11.39 -13.94 -10.95
N TRP A 223 11.34 -12.72 -10.40
CA TRP A 223 10.16 -12.19 -9.72
C TRP A 223 8.95 -12.16 -10.67
N GLU A 224 9.13 -11.67 -11.90
CA GLU A 224 8.08 -11.59 -12.91
C GLU A 224 7.54 -12.98 -13.25
N SER A 225 8.43 -13.92 -13.60
CA SER A 225 8.05 -15.30 -13.91
C SER A 225 7.29 -15.95 -12.75
N ARG A 226 7.75 -15.78 -11.51
CA ARG A 226 7.10 -16.34 -10.33
C ARG A 226 5.68 -15.81 -10.15
N TRP A 227 5.48 -14.50 -10.21
CA TRP A 227 4.18 -13.89 -9.92
C TRP A 227 3.18 -14.03 -11.07
N LEU A 228 3.63 -14.05 -12.32
CA LEU A 228 2.77 -14.38 -13.47
C LEU A 228 2.26 -15.83 -13.38
N ASN A 229 3.15 -16.79 -13.10
CA ASN A 229 2.75 -18.19 -12.90
C ASN A 229 1.75 -18.37 -11.74
N MET A 230 1.84 -17.53 -10.70
CA MET A 230 0.89 -17.55 -9.58
C MET A 230 -0.47 -16.92 -9.95
N ALA A 231 -0.49 -15.93 -10.84
CA ALA A 231 -1.71 -15.33 -11.35
C ALA A 231 -2.47 -16.32 -12.24
N ASP A 232 -1.78 -16.97 -13.19
CA ASP A 232 -2.37 -17.93 -14.13
C ASP A 232 -3.01 -19.13 -13.40
N LYS A 233 -2.33 -19.67 -12.38
CA LYS A 233 -2.88 -20.75 -11.52
C LYS A 233 -4.06 -20.29 -10.66
N GLY A 234 -4.15 -18.99 -10.38
CA GLY A 234 -5.29 -18.39 -9.69
C GLY A 234 -6.54 -18.41 -10.56
N GLU A 235 -6.41 -18.12 -11.86
CA GLU A 235 -7.51 -18.14 -12.83
C GLU A 235 -8.01 -19.57 -13.09
N SER A 236 -7.12 -20.55 -13.24
CA SER A 236 -7.51 -21.95 -13.51
C SER A 236 -8.29 -22.59 -12.35
N ASN A 237 -8.00 -22.18 -11.10
CA ASN A 237 -8.71 -22.66 -9.91
C ASN A 237 -10.08 -21.98 -9.72
N ILE A 238 -10.32 -20.83 -10.35
CA ILE A 238 -11.62 -20.15 -10.33
C ILE A 238 -12.54 -20.77 -11.39
N GLU A 239 -12.00 -21.10 -12.57
CA GLU A 239 -12.75 -21.76 -13.66
C GLU A 239 -13.15 -23.21 -13.33
N SER A 240 -12.39 -23.91 -12.49
CA SER A 240 -12.68 -25.29 -12.06
C SER A 240 -13.60 -25.39 -10.83
N ALA A 241 -13.95 -24.26 -10.21
CA ALA A 241 -14.86 -24.16 -9.08
C ALA A 241 -16.24 -23.58 -9.44
N GLN A 242 -16.49 -23.32 -10.73
CA GLN A 242 -17.79 -23.01 -11.32
C GLN A 242 -18.41 -24.25 -11.97
#